data_AF-A0A926TB03-F1
#
_entry.id   AF-A0A926TB03-F1
#
_cell.length_a   1.000
_cell.length_b   1.000
_cell.length_c   1.000
_cell.angle_alpha   90.00
_cell.angle_beta   90.00
_cell.angle_gamma   90.00
#
_symmetry.space_group_name_H-M   'P 1'
#
loop_
_entity.id
_entity.type
_entity.pdbx_description
1 polymer ?
#
loop_
_entity_poly.entity_id
_entity_poly.type
_entity_poly.pdbx_seq_one_letter_code
_entity_poly.pdbx_strand_id
1 'polypeptide(L)'
;MQTTDNQPIQAQAAAAQLNKPQLLFGSKGEAVKEMQKLLIHWGYCINADGDFGHKTLEAVKAYQRRVFLKADGIVGNITWQALYTGAPVNMPVLRKGSKGQAVITLQQALKDAGNYKSTIDGDFGPGTDGGLRAFQKNANLAVDGITGSSTWYALSRIYAPYHC
;
A
#
# COMPACT_ATOMS: atom_id res chain seq x y z
N MET A 1 17.05 8.78 -31.97
CA MET A 1 15.78 9.21 -31.33
C MET A 1 15.46 8.18 -30.27
N GLN A 2 15.76 8.45 -29.00
CA GLN A 2 15.47 7.53 -27.90
C GLN A 2 14.23 8.02 -27.17
N THR A 3 13.14 7.26 -27.29
CA THR A 3 11.88 7.46 -26.57
C THR A 3 11.85 6.53 -25.38
N THR A 4 11.66 7.12 -24.19
CA THR A 4 10.96 6.57 -23.02
C THR A 4 11.21 5.11 -22.65
N ASP A 5 12.19 4.88 -21.79
CA ASP A 5 12.13 3.76 -20.84
C ASP A 5 12.10 4.33 -19.43
N ASN A 6 10.88 4.43 -18.92
CA ASN A 6 10.53 4.68 -17.54
C ASN A 6 11.02 3.47 -16.72
N GLN A 7 12.31 3.46 -16.39
CA GLN A 7 12.88 2.44 -15.53
C GLN A 7 12.25 2.54 -14.13
N PRO A 8 11.73 1.43 -13.56
CA PRO A 8 11.25 1.43 -12.19
C PRO A 8 12.42 1.86 -11.30
N ILE A 9 12.18 2.83 -10.41
CA ILE A 9 13.09 3.17 -9.32
C ILE A 9 13.16 1.96 -8.37
N GLN A 10 13.98 1.01 -8.82
CA GLN A 10 14.60 -0.14 -8.20
C GLN A 10 13.71 -1.01 -7.30
N ALA A 11 13.12 -2.03 -7.94
CA ALA A 11 12.68 -3.28 -7.32
C ALA A 11 13.84 -4.12 -6.72
N GLN A 12 14.98 -3.52 -6.35
CA GLN A 12 16.15 -4.19 -5.78
C GLN A 12 16.38 -3.90 -4.28
N ALA A 13 15.46 -3.20 -3.61
CA ALA A 13 15.51 -2.96 -2.17
C ALA A 13 14.65 -3.95 -1.34
N ALA A 14 14.37 -5.15 -1.85
CA ALA A 14 13.50 -6.11 -1.16
C ALA A 14 14.17 -6.85 0.04
N ALA A 15 15.43 -6.58 0.38
CA ALA A 15 16.09 -7.22 1.53
C ALA A 15 17.14 -6.39 2.28
N ALA A 16 17.52 -5.19 1.81
CA ALA A 16 18.43 -4.33 2.55
C ALA A 16 17.62 -3.50 3.56
N GLN A 17 18.03 -3.52 4.83
CA GLN A 17 17.57 -2.51 5.79
C GLN A 17 17.88 -1.15 5.17
N LEU A 18 16.85 -0.40 4.83
CA LEU A 18 17.02 1.01 4.54
C LEU A 18 17.57 1.57 5.84
N ASN A 19 18.85 1.95 5.88
CA ASN A 19 19.50 2.57 7.04
C ASN A 19 18.92 3.99 7.26
N LYS A 20 17.61 4.05 7.49
CA LYS A 20 16.80 5.25 7.62
C LYS A 20 16.33 5.33 9.07
N PRO A 21 16.35 6.54 9.66
CA PRO A 21 15.84 6.71 11.00
C PRO A 21 14.33 6.42 11.04
N GLN A 22 13.87 5.94 12.19
CA GLN A 22 12.46 5.92 12.47
C GLN A 22 11.97 7.36 12.61
N LEU A 23 10.96 7.75 11.84
CA LEU A 23 10.34 9.07 11.95
C LEU A 23 9.00 8.99 12.67
N LEU A 24 8.72 9.98 13.49
CA LEU A 24 7.45 10.12 14.21
C LEU A 24 7.07 11.60 14.31
N PHE A 25 5.88 11.88 14.85
CA PHE A 25 5.43 13.24 15.13
C PHE A 25 6.49 14.02 15.93
N GLY A 26 6.81 15.23 15.47
CA GLY A 26 7.85 16.08 16.04
C GLY A 26 9.27 15.80 15.53
N SER A 27 9.51 14.72 14.78
CA SER A 27 10.79 14.54 14.08
C SER A 27 11.04 15.68 13.09
N LYS A 28 12.31 16.03 12.90
CA LYS A 28 12.73 17.09 11.97
C LYS A 28 13.99 16.70 11.19
N GLY A 29 14.21 17.35 10.05
CA GLY A 29 15.44 17.28 9.27
C GLY A 29 15.29 16.63 7.89
N GLU A 30 16.42 16.31 7.26
CA GLU A 30 16.45 15.86 5.86
C GLU A 30 15.69 14.54 5.62
N ALA A 31 15.72 13.61 6.58
CA ALA A 31 14.96 12.37 6.46
C ALA A 31 13.45 12.62 6.45
N VAL A 32 12.96 13.58 7.23
CA VAL A 32 11.53 13.98 7.19
C VAL A 32 11.21 14.61 5.85
N LYS A 33 12.07 15.49 5.34
CA LYS A 33 11.89 16.14 4.05
C LYS A 33 11.86 15.13 2.89
N GLU A 34 12.71 14.11 2.96
CA GLU A 34 12.73 13.00 2.00
C GLU A 34 11.42 12.21 2.02
N MET A 35 10.96 11.79 3.20
CA MET A 35 9.68 11.09 3.34
C MET A 35 8.49 11.95 2.88
N GLN A 36 8.51 13.26 3.18
CA GLN A 36 7.48 14.19 2.69
C GLN A 36 7.49 14.29 1.16
N LYS A 37 8.66 14.34 0.52
CA LYS A 37 8.77 14.30 -0.95
C LYS A 37 8.21 13.02 -1.55
N LEU A 38 8.46 11.86 -0.91
CA LEU A 38 7.88 10.59 -1.35
C LEU A 38 6.35 10.62 -1.21
N LEU A 39 5.82 11.13 -0.10
CA LEU A 39 4.38 11.31 0.08
C LEU A 39 3.78 12.22 -1.00
N ILE A 40 4.42 13.36 -1.30
CA ILE A 40 3.99 14.26 -2.39
C ILE A 40 3.99 13.52 -3.73
N HIS A 41 5.04 12.75 -4.02
CA HIS A 41 5.13 11.93 -5.23
C HIS A 41 3.97 10.93 -5.35
N TRP A 42 3.49 10.38 -4.23
CA TRP A 42 2.34 9.48 -4.19
C TRP A 42 0.97 10.18 -4.14
N GLY A 43 0.93 11.51 -4.31
CA GLY A 43 -0.28 12.31 -4.40
C GLY A 43 -0.76 12.92 -3.08
N TYR A 44 0.05 12.93 -2.03
CA TYR A 44 -0.35 13.52 -0.75
C TYR A 44 -0.01 15.02 -0.70
N CYS A 45 -1.04 15.84 -0.48
CA CYS A 45 -0.95 17.29 -0.48
C CYS A 45 -0.37 17.85 0.83
N ILE A 46 0.95 17.74 0.96
CA ILE A 46 1.72 18.30 2.09
C ILE A 46 2.89 19.14 1.59
N ASN A 47 3.51 19.88 2.50
CA ASN A 47 4.76 20.60 2.23
C ASN A 47 5.96 19.73 2.64
N ALA A 48 7.04 19.76 1.86
CA ALA A 48 8.32 19.15 2.22
C ALA A 48 9.22 20.15 2.94
N ASP A 49 8.81 20.56 4.13
CA ASP A 49 9.51 21.54 4.99
C ASP A 49 10.55 20.90 5.93
N GLY A 50 10.58 19.57 6.01
CA GLY A 50 11.45 18.84 6.94
C GLY A 50 10.92 18.79 8.37
N ASP A 51 9.68 19.22 8.62
CA ASP A 51 9.03 19.19 9.93
C ASP A 51 7.87 18.18 9.95
N PHE A 52 7.97 17.16 10.81
CA PHE A 52 6.91 16.16 10.95
C PHE A 52 5.80 16.70 11.86
N GLY A 53 4.97 17.57 11.30
CA GLY A 53 3.80 18.14 11.96
C GLY A 53 2.51 17.34 11.75
N HIS A 54 1.37 17.93 12.14
CA HIS A 54 0.05 17.29 12.04
C HIS A 54 -0.33 16.89 10.60
N LYS A 55 -0.08 17.74 9.60
CA LYS A 55 -0.38 17.42 8.19
C LYS A 55 0.41 16.21 7.70
N THR A 56 1.68 16.13 8.06
CA THR A 56 2.55 15.00 7.74
C THR A 56 2.08 13.73 8.45
N LEU A 57 1.66 13.81 9.71
CA LEU A 57 1.11 12.66 10.44
C LEU A 57 -0.13 12.08 9.77
N GLU A 58 -1.08 12.93 9.38
CA GLU A 58 -2.28 12.47 8.70
C GLU A 58 -1.95 11.86 7.33
N ALA A 59 -1.01 12.45 6.58
CA ALA A 59 -0.55 11.90 5.31
C ALA A 59 0.15 10.53 5.48
N VAL A 60 1.00 10.37 6.50
CA VAL A 60 1.66 9.09 6.80
C VAL A 60 0.62 8.04 7.17
N LYS A 61 -0.34 8.35 8.03
CA LYS A 61 -1.40 7.41 8.41
C LYS A 61 -2.25 7.01 7.22
N ALA A 62 -2.62 7.96 6.37
CA ALA A 62 -3.36 7.69 5.15
C ALA A 62 -2.55 6.81 4.18
N TYR A 63 -1.25 7.08 4.04
CA TYR A 63 -0.33 6.24 3.28
C TYR A 63 -0.26 4.82 3.82
N GLN A 64 -0.06 4.66 5.12
CA GLN A 64 -0.02 3.35 5.78
C GLN A 64 -1.33 2.56 5.54
N ARG A 65 -2.50 3.20 5.64
CA ARG A 65 -3.80 2.56 5.32
C ARG A 65 -3.85 2.11 3.87
N ARG A 66 -3.42 2.96 2.93
CA ARG A 66 -3.39 2.65 1.50
C ARG A 66 -2.59 1.38 1.21
N VAL A 67 -1.45 1.22 1.87
CA VAL A 67 -0.57 0.05 1.69
C VAL A 67 -0.83 -1.09 2.69
N PHE A 68 -2.00 -1.10 3.35
CA PHE A 68 -2.42 -2.13 4.32
C PHE A 68 -1.52 -2.31 5.55
N LEU A 69 -0.71 -1.29 5.87
CA LEU A 69 0.06 -1.23 7.10
C LEU A 69 -0.78 -0.66 8.24
N LYS A 70 -0.34 -0.93 9.47
CA LYS A 70 -0.91 -0.29 10.66
C LYS A 70 -0.74 1.23 10.56
N ALA A 71 -1.84 1.96 10.65
CA ALA A 71 -1.87 3.41 10.53
C ALA A 71 -1.51 4.13 11.85
N ASP A 72 -0.36 3.78 12.42
CA ASP A 72 0.13 4.34 13.69
C ASP A 72 0.83 5.70 13.53
N GLY A 73 1.17 6.10 12.29
CA GLY A 73 1.88 7.34 12.01
C GLY A 73 3.40 7.25 12.22
N ILE A 74 3.94 6.06 12.50
CA ILE A 74 5.37 5.82 12.69
C ILE A 74 5.98 5.33 11.38
N VAL A 75 6.99 6.05 10.88
CA VAL A 75 7.70 5.67 9.66
C VAL A 75 8.92 4.84 10.04
N GLY A 76 8.69 3.53 10.20
CA GLY A 76 9.75 2.53 10.39
C GLY A 76 10.24 1.93 9.06
N ASN A 77 11.09 0.90 9.13
CA ASN A 77 11.69 0.28 7.94
C ASN A 77 10.65 -0.21 6.91
N ILE A 78 9.55 -0.82 7.36
CA ILE A 78 8.49 -1.31 6.47
C ILE A 78 7.74 -0.16 5.78
N THR A 79 7.47 0.93 6.50
CA THR A 79 6.84 2.12 5.91
C THR A 79 7.78 2.81 4.93
N TRP A 80 9.08 2.86 5.21
CA TRP A 80 10.08 3.35 4.27
C TRP A 80 10.12 2.52 2.98
N GLN A 81 10.16 1.18 3.08
CA GLN A 81 10.14 0.30 1.91
C GLN A 81 8.89 0.49 1.06
N ALA A 82 7.72 0.63 1.70
CA ALA A 82 6.49 0.96 1.01
C ALA A 82 6.63 2.32 0.29
N LEU A 83 7.08 3.38 0.98
CA LEU A 83 7.25 4.72 0.40
C LEU A 83 8.17 4.76 -0.82
N TYR A 84 9.21 3.92 -0.89
CA TYR A 84 10.06 3.85 -2.08
C TYR A 84 9.40 3.08 -3.23
N THR A 85 8.66 2.02 -2.93
CA THR A 85 8.07 1.13 -3.95
C THR A 85 6.68 1.58 -4.41
N GLY A 86 5.99 2.37 -3.60
CA GLY A 86 4.58 2.76 -3.82
C GLY A 86 3.59 1.63 -3.62
N ALA A 87 4.02 0.52 -3.02
CA ALA A 87 3.26 -0.72 -2.97
C ALA A 87 3.19 -1.30 -1.54
N PRO A 88 2.15 -2.09 -1.23
CA PRO A 88 2.15 -2.94 -0.05
C PRO A 88 3.35 -3.88 -0.06
N VAL A 89 4.07 -3.91 1.05
CA VAL A 89 5.20 -4.82 1.29
C VAL A 89 4.82 -5.83 2.38
N ASN A 90 5.47 -7.00 2.36
CA ASN A 90 5.22 -8.10 3.32
C ASN A 90 3.76 -8.60 3.37
N MET A 91 3.01 -8.45 2.27
CA MET A 91 1.66 -9.00 2.19
C MET A 91 1.70 -10.50 1.87
N PRO A 92 0.93 -11.34 2.60
CA PRO A 92 0.92 -12.78 2.38
C PRO A 92 0.23 -13.13 1.07
N VAL A 93 0.62 -14.26 0.48
CA VAL A 93 -0.12 -14.87 -0.63
C VAL A 93 -1.37 -15.55 -0.07
N LEU A 94 -2.55 -15.08 -0.47
CA LEU A 94 -3.83 -15.66 -0.04
C LEU A 94 -4.50 -16.44 -1.17
N ARG A 95 -5.18 -17.53 -0.82
CA ARG A 95 -5.96 -18.37 -1.73
C ARG A 95 -7.10 -19.03 -0.97
N LYS A 96 -8.00 -19.70 -1.69
CA LYS A 96 -9.08 -20.48 -1.06
C LYS A 96 -8.56 -21.37 0.06
N GLY A 97 -9.19 -21.30 1.23
CA GLY A 97 -8.76 -21.97 2.46
C GLY A 97 -7.83 -21.16 3.37
N SER A 98 -7.26 -20.04 2.91
CA SER A 98 -6.58 -19.08 3.79
C SER A 98 -7.56 -18.50 4.82
N LYS A 99 -7.05 -18.15 6.01
CA LYS A 99 -7.84 -17.59 7.10
C LYS A 99 -7.10 -16.48 7.85
N GLY A 100 -7.83 -15.68 8.61
CA GLY A 100 -7.29 -14.71 9.58
C GLY A 100 -7.27 -13.26 9.08
N GLN A 101 -6.48 -12.42 9.77
CA GLN A 101 -6.54 -10.97 9.61
C GLN A 101 -6.23 -10.50 8.17
N ALA A 102 -5.32 -11.16 7.47
CA ALA A 102 -5.01 -10.82 6.08
C ALA A 102 -6.20 -11.07 5.14
N VAL A 103 -7.01 -12.09 5.42
CA VAL A 103 -8.24 -12.37 4.66
C VAL A 103 -9.30 -11.32 4.96
N ILE A 104 -9.43 -10.88 6.22
CA ILE A 104 -10.31 -9.76 6.59
C ILE A 104 -9.92 -8.50 5.79
N THR A 105 -8.62 -8.18 5.73
CA THR A 105 -8.10 -7.06 4.94
C THR A 105 -8.44 -7.21 3.46
N LEU A 106 -8.25 -8.40 2.88
CA LEU A 106 -8.61 -8.69 1.50
C LEU A 106 -10.13 -8.49 1.27
N GLN A 107 -10.97 -9.06 2.12
CA GLN A 107 -12.42 -8.98 1.99
C GLN A 107 -12.92 -7.52 2.10
N GLN A 108 -12.36 -6.73 3.01
CA GLN A 108 -12.65 -5.30 3.11
C GLN A 108 -12.22 -4.57 1.83
N ALA A 109 -11.01 -4.83 1.33
CA ALA A 109 -10.53 -4.19 0.10
C ALA A 109 -11.37 -4.58 -1.13
N LEU A 110 -11.79 -5.84 -1.26
CA LEU A 110 -12.69 -6.28 -2.33
C LEU A 110 -14.09 -5.67 -2.18
N LYS A 111 -14.55 -5.43 -0.95
CA LYS A 111 -15.83 -4.77 -0.68
C LYS A 111 -15.79 -3.31 -1.09
N ASP A 112 -14.73 -2.61 -0.71
CA ASP A 112 -14.50 -1.21 -1.09
C ASP A 112 -14.29 -1.07 -2.62
N ALA A 113 -13.74 -2.10 -3.26
CA ALA A 113 -13.66 -2.20 -4.72
C ALA A 113 -15.01 -2.45 -5.41
N GLY A 114 -16.09 -2.70 -4.66
CA GLY A 114 -17.40 -3.08 -5.19
C GLY A 114 -17.51 -4.52 -5.70
N ASN A 115 -16.50 -5.36 -5.46
CA ASN A 115 -16.43 -6.74 -5.96
C ASN A 115 -16.80 -7.80 -4.92
N TYR A 116 -17.11 -7.40 -3.68
CA TYR A 116 -17.45 -8.32 -2.59
C TYR A 116 -18.79 -7.97 -1.94
N LYS A 117 -19.70 -8.95 -1.91
CA LYS A 117 -21.06 -8.81 -1.36
C LYS A 117 -21.32 -9.68 -0.13
N SER A 118 -20.38 -10.55 0.21
CA SER A 118 -20.49 -11.46 1.36
C SER A 118 -20.04 -10.79 2.66
N THR A 119 -20.26 -11.48 3.77
CA THR A 119 -19.79 -11.07 5.09
C THR A 119 -18.27 -11.11 5.18
N ILE A 120 -17.70 -10.14 5.88
CA ILE A 120 -16.27 -10.15 6.22
C ILE A 120 -16.12 -11.02 7.46
N ASP A 121 -15.61 -12.23 7.26
CA ASP A 121 -15.50 -13.28 8.29
C ASP A 121 -14.06 -13.77 8.49
N GLY A 122 -13.12 -13.30 7.67
CA GLY A 122 -11.73 -13.73 7.70
C GLY A 122 -11.50 -15.12 7.13
N ASP A 123 -12.48 -15.72 6.46
CA ASP A 123 -12.38 -17.01 5.79
C ASP A 123 -12.37 -16.85 4.27
N PHE A 124 -11.32 -17.36 3.63
CA PHE A 124 -11.22 -17.35 2.18
C PHE A 124 -12.04 -18.50 1.59
N GLY A 125 -13.37 -18.34 1.63
CA GLY A 125 -14.35 -19.26 1.06
C GLY A 125 -14.71 -18.94 -0.41
N PRO A 126 -15.74 -19.62 -0.95
CA PRO A 126 -16.21 -19.43 -2.33
C PRO A 126 -16.64 -17.99 -2.65
N GLY A 127 -17.24 -17.28 -1.69
CA GLY A 127 -17.62 -15.87 -1.88
C GLY A 127 -16.39 -14.97 -2.08
N THR A 128 -15.32 -15.21 -1.31
CA THR A 128 -14.06 -14.46 -1.42
C THR A 128 -13.33 -14.78 -2.73
N ASP A 129 -13.33 -16.05 -3.17
CA ASP A 129 -12.78 -16.43 -4.49
C ASP A 129 -13.53 -15.78 -5.65
N GLY A 130 -14.87 -15.82 -5.62
CA GLY A 130 -15.69 -15.16 -6.64
C GLY A 130 -15.46 -13.65 -6.71
N GLY A 131 -15.42 -12.98 -5.55
CA GLY A 131 -15.14 -11.55 -5.48
C GLY A 131 -13.73 -11.18 -5.92
N LEU A 132 -12.73 -12.01 -5.56
CA LEU A 132 -11.36 -11.81 -6.00
C LEU A 132 -11.23 -11.93 -7.52
N ARG A 133 -11.82 -12.98 -8.11
CA ARG A 133 -11.76 -13.17 -9.57
C ARG A 133 -12.46 -12.04 -10.32
N ALA A 134 -13.58 -11.56 -9.81
CA ALA A 134 -14.26 -10.38 -10.36
C ALA A 134 -13.38 -9.13 -10.29
N PHE A 135 -12.73 -8.88 -9.15
CA PHE A 135 -11.78 -7.79 -9.00
C PHE A 135 -10.60 -7.93 -9.97
N GLN A 136 -9.95 -9.09 -10.04
CA GLN A 136 -8.82 -9.35 -10.93
C GLN A 136 -9.19 -9.09 -12.39
N LYS A 137 -10.38 -9.55 -12.82
CA LYS A 137 -10.90 -9.27 -14.16
C LYS A 137 -11.08 -7.78 -14.40
N ASN A 138 -11.71 -7.07 -13.46
CA ASN A 138 -11.96 -5.63 -13.57
C ASN A 138 -10.67 -4.80 -13.53
N ALA A 139 -9.64 -5.29 -12.83
CA ALA A 139 -8.32 -4.68 -12.72
C ALA A 139 -7.35 -5.11 -13.84
N ASN A 140 -7.80 -5.89 -14.83
CA ASN A 140 -6.98 -6.44 -15.92
C ASN A 140 -5.75 -7.25 -15.42
N LEU A 141 -5.94 -8.01 -14.34
CA LEU A 141 -4.94 -8.93 -13.80
C LEU A 141 -5.20 -10.37 -14.27
N ALA A 142 -4.22 -11.25 -14.07
CA ALA A 142 -4.43 -12.69 -14.19
C ALA A 142 -5.55 -13.12 -13.22
N VAL A 143 -6.57 -13.80 -13.74
CA VAL A 143 -7.75 -14.25 -12.97
C VAL A 143 -7.47 -15.64 -12.37
N ASP A 144 -6.45 -15.72 -11.52
CA ASP A 144 -5.98 -16.97 -10.91
C ASP A 144 -6.69 -17.29 -9.58
N GLY A 145 -7.39 -16.33 -8.96
CA GLY A 145 -7.97 -16.48 -7.63
C GLY A 145 -6.91 -16.51 -6.52
N ILE A 146 -5.73 -15.95 -6.78
CA ILE A 146 -4.63 -15.83 -5.83
C ILE A 146 -4.36 -14.34 -5.54
N THR A 147 -4.29 -13.99 -4.25
CA THR A 147 -3.91 -12.65 -3.84
C THR A 147 -2.40 -12.57 -3.67
N GLY A 148 -1.69 -12.39 -4.79
CA GLY A 148 -0.25 -12.12 -4.81
C GLY A 148 0.08 -10.61 -4.80
N SER A 149 1.36 -10.28 -4.98
CA SER A 149 1.85 -8.89 -4.93
C SER A 149 1.14 -7.96 -5.92
N SER A 150 0.87 -8.41 -7.15
CA SER A 150 0.14 -7.62 -8.15
C SER A 150 -1.30 -7.34 -7.75
N THR A 151 -1.97 -8.32 -7.15
CA THR A 151 -3.34 -8.17 -6.63
C THR A 151 -3.36 -7.17 -5.46
N TRP A 152 -2.44 -7.32 -4.50
CA TRP A 152 -2.31 -6.38 -3.38
C TRP A 152 -2.00 -4.96 -3.85
N TYR A 153 -1.11 -4.82 -4.82
CA TYR A 153 -0.80 -3.52 -5.42
C TYR A 153 -2.05 -2.90 -6.06
N ALA A 154 -2.81 -3.65 -6.85
CA ALA A 154 -4.04 -3.16 -7.45
C ALA A 154 -5.10 -2.74 -6.41
N LEU A 155 -5.27 -3.53 -5.34
CA LEU A 155 -6.17 -3.19 -4.24
C LEU A 155 -5.74 -1.89 -3.53
N SER A 156 -4.43 -1.69 -3.34
CA SER A 156 -3.90 -0.50 -2.67
C SER A 156 -4.24 0.80 -3.43
N ARG A 157 -4.40 0.73 -4.75
CA ARG A 157 -4.73 1.89 -5.58
C ARG A 157 -6.15 2.41 -5.40
N ILE A 158 -7.05 1.61 -4.83
CA ILE A 158 -8.42 2.04 -4.50
C ILE A 158 -8.40 3.14 -3.43
N TYR A 159 -7.40 3.11 -2.56
CA TYR A 159 -7.22 4.06 -1.47
C TYR A 159 -6.22 5.18 -1.80
N ALA A 160 -5.81 5.32 -3.06
CA ALA A 160 -4.91 6.39 -3.45
C ALA A 160 -5.60 7.76 -3.30
N PRO A 161 -4.95 8.76 -2.67
CA PRO A 161 -5.50 10.10 -2.57
C PRO A 161 -5.59 10.77 -3.94
N TYR A 162 -6.49 11.75 -4.06
CA TYR A 162 -6.54 12.62 -5.22
C TYR A 162 -5.26 13.45 -5.29
N HIS A 163 -4.67 13.52 -6.49
CA HIS A 163 -3.51 14.36 -6.75
C HIS A 163 -3.92 15.84 -6.56
N CYS A 164 -3.10 16.55 -5.79
CA CYS A 164 -2.79 17.93 -6.08
C CYS A 164 -1.77 17.96 -7.24
#